data_AF-A0A820HIN5-F1
#
_entry.id   AF-A0A820HIN5-F1
#
_cell.length_a   1.000
_cell.length_b   1.000
_cell.length_c   1.000
_cell.angle_alpha   90.00
_cell.angle_beta   90.00
_cell.angle_gamma   90.00
#
_symmetry.space_group_name_H-M   'P 1'
#
loop_
_entity.id
_entity.type
_entity.pdbx_description
1 polymer ?
#
loop_
_entity_poly.entity_id
_entity_poly.type
_entity_poly.pdbx_seq_one_letter_code
_entity_poly.pdbx_strand_id
1 'polypeptide(L)'
;APKKKGGKKKKKASKGPTIIDGRPASEMTKEELEEHLGRIREELDREREERNYFQLERDRISTFWEITKRQLDEKKAELRNKDRELEDAEEQHQAEIKG
;
A
#
# COMPACT_ATOMS: atom_id res chain seq x y z
N ALA A 1 -16.61 51.61 13.32
CA ALA A 1 -15.79 50.56 13.97
C ALA A 1 -16.10 50.54 15.46
N PRO A 2 -16.57 49.43 16.03
CA PRO A 2 -15.89 48.93 17.25
C PRO A 2 -16.01 47.41 17.55
N LYS A 3 -15.14 46.99 18.48
CA LYS A 3 -15.18 45.83 19.41
C LYS A 3 -14.63 44.46 18.95
N LYS A 4 -13.32 44.29 19.18
CA LYS A 4 -12.64 43.00 19.45
C LYS A 4 -13.43 42.18 20.47
N LYS A 5 -13.93 41.00 20.08
CA LYS A 5 -14.52 40.01 20.98
C LYS A 5 -13.53 38.87 21.24
N GLY A 6 -13.11 38.80 22.49
CA GLY A 6 -12.42 37.75 23.24
C GLY A 6 -11.96 36.50 22.48
N GLY A 7 -10.64 36.33 22.43
CA GLY A 7 -10.02 35.04 22.18
C GLY A 7 -10.50 34.02 23.20
N LYS A 8 -11.25 33.03 22.73
CA LYS A 8 -11.72 31.88 23.50
C LYS A 8 -10.50 31.02 23.83
N LYS A 9 -9.91 31.19 25.03
CA LYS A 9 -8.92 30.24 25.57
C LYS A 9 -9.53 28.84 25.51
N LYS A 10 -9.03 27.98 24.61
CA LYS A 10 -9.33 26.54 24.61
C LYS A 10 -8.99 26.02 26.00
N LYS A 11 -10.01 25.67 26.80
CA LYS A 11 -9.83 24.88 28.02
C LYS A 11 -9.08 23.62 27.60
N LYS A 12 -7.87 23.42 28.12
CA LYS A 12 -7.18 22.12 28.08
C LYS A 12 -8.17 21.11 28.66
N ALA A 13 -8.71 20.22 27.82
CA ALA A 13 -9.42 19.06 28.33
C ALA A 13 -8.47 18.38 29.31
N SER A 14 -8.88 18.26 30.57
CA SER A 14 -8.19 17.43 31.54
C SER A 14 -8.21 16.02 30.97
N LYS A 15 -7.10 15.58 30.38
CA LYS A 15 -6.91 14.18 30.00
C LYS A 15 -7.16 13.38 31.28
N GLY A 16 -8.10 12.44 31.23
CA GLY A 16 -8.28 11.47 32.32
C GLY A 16 -6.98 10.72 32.61
N PRO A 17 -6.92 9.97 33.70
CA PRO A 17 -5.70 9.23 34.06
C PRO A 17 -5.27 8.35 32.89
N THR A 18 -4.00 8.47 32.49
CA THR A 18 -3.40 7.54 31.52
C THR A 18 -3.40 6.17 32.16
N ILE A 19 -4.06 5.19 31.53
CA ILE A 19 -4.10 3.81 32.00
C ILE A 19 -3.10 3.02 31.15
N ILE A 20 -2.17 2.32 31.81
CA ILE A 20 -1.18 1.43 31.21
C ILE A 20 -1.38 0.06 31.83
N ASP A 21 -1.57 -0.97 31.00
CA ASP A 21 -1.79 -2.37 31.41
C ASP A 21 -2.87 -2.53 32.51
N GLY A 22 -3.92 -1.71 32.45
CA GLY A 22 -5.06 -1.75 33.38
C GLY A 22 -4.88 -0.96 34.68
N ARG A 23 -3.75 -0.27 34.90
CA ARG A 23 -3.53 0.58 36.08
C ARG A 23 -3.22 2.04 35.73
N PRO A 24 -3.53 3.01 36.61
CA PRO A 24 -3.13 4.40 36.38
C PRO A 24 -1.62 4.55 36.32
N ALA A 25 -1.12 5.23 35.29
CA ALA A 25 0.31 5.52 35.14
C ALA A 25 0.88 6.33 36.32
N SER A 26 0.02 7.06 37.06
CA SER A 26 0.38 7.76 38.29
C SER A 26 0.74 6.83 39.45
N GLU A 27 0.34 5.56 39.38
CA GLU A 27 0.63 4.53 40.37
C GLU A 27 1.83 3.66 39.96
N MET A 28 2.48 3.95 38.83
CA MET A 28 3.67 3.24 38.32
C MET A 28 4.97 3.84 38.85
N THR A 29 5.94 2.97 39.17
CA THR A 29 7.30 3.41 39.46
C THR A 29 7.98 3.89 38.17
N LYS A 30 9.09 4.62 38.35
CA LYS A 30 9.88 5.08 37.21
C LYS A 30 10.40 3.88 36.39
N GLU A 31 10.86 2.83 37.08
CA GLU A 31 11.41 1.63 36.47
C GLU A 31 10.35 0.89 35.64
N GLU A 32 9.12 0.74 36.16
CA GLU A 32 8.01 0.10 35.43
C GLU A 32 7.60 0.90 34.19
N LEU A 33 7.63 2.24 34.26
CA LEU A 33 7.37 3.10 33.11
C LEU A 33 8.50 3.02 32.06
N GLU A 34 9.76 2.92 32.49
CA GLU A 34 10.90 2.75 31.59
C GLU A 34 10.87 1.39 30.88
N GLU A 35 10.51 0.31 31.58
CA GLU A 35 10.30 -1.01 30.99
C GLU A 35 9.15 -1.01 29.98
N HIS A 36 8.02 -0.37 30.32
CA HIS A 36 6.90 -0.22 29.40
C HIS A 36 7.28 0.56 28.13
N LEU A 37 8.05 1.64 28.29
CA LEU A 37 8.58 2.40 27.15
C LEU A 37 9.54 1.56 26.31
N GLY A 38 10.36 0.72 26.92
CA GLY A 38 11.24 -0.22 26.24
C GLY A 38 10.45 -1.19 25.36
N ARG A 39 9.46 -1.87 25.94
CA ARG A 39 8.58 -2.79 25.22
C ARG A 39 7.86 -2.13 24.05
N ILE A 40 7.27 -0.95 24.25
CA ILE A 40 6.59 -0.23 23.16
C ILE A 40 7.56 0.11 22.01
N ARG A 41 8.81 0.47 22.31
CA ARG A 41 9.80 0.75 21.28
C ARG A 41 10.17 -0.50 20.50
N GLU A 42 10.38 -1.62 21.18
CA GLU A 42 10.66 -2.90 20.54
C GLU A 42 9.49 -3.39 19.67
N GLU A 43 8.26 -3.26 20.15
CA GLU A 43 7.05 -3.56 19.38
C GLU A 43 6.95 -2.65 18.15
N LEU A 44 7.16 -1.33 18.31
CA LEU A 44 7.13 -0.38 17.21
C LEU A 44 8.19 -0.68 16.14
N ASP A 45 9.41 -1.03 16.55
CA ASP A 45 10.48 -1.34 15.61
C ASP A 45 10.20 -2.67 14.88
N ARG A 46 9.66 -3.67 15.58
CA ARG A 46 9.18 -4.91 14.95
C ARG A 46 8.06 -4.67 13.93
N GLU A 47 7.04 -3.90 14.29
CA GLU A 47 5.95 -3.55 13.38
C GLU A 47 6.47 -2.77 12.15
N ARG A 48 7.49 -1.91 12.33
CA ARG A 48 8.12 -1.19 11.22
C ARG A 48 8.86 -2.12 10.27
N GLU A 49 9.61 -3.08 10.81
CA GLU A 49 10.29 -4.12 10.03
C GLU A 49 9.30 -4.98 9.27
N GLU A 50 8.25 -5.46 9.94
CA GLU A 50 7.19 -6.27 9.34
C GLU A 50 6.47 -5.50 8.23
N ARG A 51 6.11 -4.24 8.47
CA ARG A 51 5.52 -3.38 7.44
C ARG A 51 6.48 -3.21 6.26
N ASN A 52 7.77 -3.00 6.50
CA ASN A 52 8.76 -2.87 5.42
C ASN A 52 8.86 -4.16 4.59
N TYR A 53 8.87 -5.31 5.25
CA TYR A 53 8.87 -6.62 4.59
C TYR A 53 7.64 -6.80 3.69
N PHE A 54 6.43 -6.56 4.22
CA PHE A 54 5.21 -6.68 3.42
C PHE A 54 5.13 -5.65 2.30
N GLN A 55 5.71 -4.47 2.49
CA GLN A 55 5.81 -3.44 1.47
C GLN A 55 6.65 -3.93 0.28
N LEU A 56 7.83 -4.50 0.54
CA LEU A 56 8.67 -5.10 -0.50
C LEU A 56 7.95 -6.25 -1.22
N GLU A 57 7.25 -7.10 -0.48
CA GLU A 57 6.59 -8.26 -1.08
C GLU A 57 5.36 -7.89 -1.90
N ARG A 58 4.65 -6.84 -1.50
CA ARG A 58 3.60 -6.22 -2.32
C ARG A 58 4.16 -5.63 -3.61
N ASP A 59 5.27 -4.90 -3.54
CA ASP A 59 5.87 -4.26 -4.70
C ASP A 59 6.42 -5.31 -5.69
N ARG A 60 6.97 -6.42 -5.16
CA ARG A 60 7.35 -7.60 -5.93
C ARG A 60 6.17 -8.22 -6.67
N ILE A 61 5.06 -8.48 -5.98
CA ILE A 61 3.84 -9.04 -6.59
C ILE A 61 3.28 -8.10 -7.66
N SER A 62 3.26 -6.79 -7.38
CA SER A 62 2.79 -5.77 -8.32
C SER A 62 3.63 -5.77 -9.60
N THR A 63 4.95 -5.84 -9.47
CA THR A 63 5.87 -5.93 -10.60
C THR A 63 5.61 -7.19 -11.45
N PHE A 64 5.45 -8.36 -10.82
CA PHE A 64 5.12 -9.58 -11.55
C PHE A 64 3.77 -9.49 -12.28
N TRP A 65 2.77 -8.90 -11.63
CA TRP A 65 1.46 -8.70 -12.24
C TRP A 65 1.53 -7.79 -13.47
N GLU A 66 2.27 -6.67 -13.38
CA GLU A 66 2.45 -5.75 -14.51
C GLU A 66 3.17 -6.42 -15.68
N ILE A 67 4.26 -7.16 -15.41
CA ILE A 67 5.02 -7.89 -16.43
C ILE A 67 4.12 -8.93 -17.12
N THR A 68 3.44 -9.77 -16.34
CA THR A 68 2.61 -10.85 -16.89
C THR A 68 1.41 -10.31 -17.66
N LYS A 69 0.81 -9.20 -17.21
CA LYS A 69 -0.23 -8.49 -17.95
C LYS A 69 0.28 -7.99 -19.30
N ARG A 70 1.45 -7.32 -19.33
CA ARG A 70 2.05 -6.84 -20.59
C ARG A 70 2.33 -7.99 -21.55
N GLN A 71 2.92 -9.08 -21.05
CA GLN A 71 3.20 -10.27 -21.85
C GLN A 71 1.92 -10.89 -22.43
N LEU A 72 0.83 -10.93 -21.66
CA LEU A 72 -0.45 -11.41 -22.14
C LEU A 72 -1.01 -10.54 -23.27
N ASP A 73 -0.94 -9.23 -23.12
CA ASP A 73 -1.43 -8.29 -24.13
C ASP A 73 -0.59 -8.34 -25.42
N GLU A 74 0.74 -8.47 -25.29
CA GLU A 74 1.67 -8.72 -26.41
C GLU A 74 1.30 -10.01 -27.15
N LYS A 75 1.13 -11.13 -26.44
CA LYS A 75 0.78 -12.43 -27.06
C LYS A 75 -0.59 -12.41 -27.76
N LYS A 76 -1.57 -11.70 -27.20
CA LYS A 76 -2.86 -11.50 -27.86
C LYS A 76 -2.74 -10.67 -29.14
N ALA A 77 -1.84 -9.67 -29.16
CA ALA A 77 -1.59 -8.90 -30.37
C ALA A 77 -0.88 -9.72 -31.45
N GLU A 78 0.12 -10.52 -31.07
CA GLU A 78 0.79 -11.46 -31.98
C GLU A 78 -0.19 -12.43 -32.63
N LEU A 79 -1.12 -13.00 -31.85
CA LEU A 79 -2.16 -13.90 -32.39
C LEU A 79 -3.03 -13.20 -33.45
N ARG A 80 -3.55 -12.01 -33.16
CA ARG A 80 -4.37 -11.26 -34.13
C ARG A 80 -3.61 -10.93 -35.42
N ASN A 81 -2.32 -10.60 -35.31
CA ASN A 81 -1.50 -10.34 -36.47
C ASN A 81 -1.28 -11.61 -37.30
N LYS A 82 -1.07 -12.76 -36.64
CA LYS A 82 -0.93 -14.05 -37.30
C LYS A 82 -2.21 -14.50 -38.01
N ASP A 83 -3.37 -14.32 -37.37
CA ASP A 83 -4.66 -14.62 -38.00
C ASP A 83 -4.84 -13.78 -39.28
N ARG A 84 -4.50 -12.49 -39.23
CA ARG A 84 -4.56 -11.60 -40.39
C ARG A 84 -3.56 -11.97 -41.49
N GLU A 85 -2.32 -12.32 -41.13
CA GLU A 85 -1.32 -12.80 -42.09
C GLU A 85 -1.78 -14.08 -42.80
N LEU A 86 -2.49 -14.97 -42.10
CA LEU A 86 -3.08 -16.18 -42.69
C LEU A 86 -4.22 -15.84 -43.64
N GLU A 87 -5.16 -14.97 -43.24
CA GLU A 87 -6.25 -14.49 -44.10
C GLU A 87 -5.71 -13.86 -45.39
N ASP A 88 -4.74 -12.94 -45.28
CA ASP A 88 -4.12 -12.27 -46.43
C ASP A 88 -3.41 -13.28 -47.37
N ALA A 89 -2.73 -14.28 -46.80
CA ALA A 89 -2.05 -15.33 -47.58
C ALA A 89 -3.06 -16.26 -48.29
N GLU A 90 -4.18 -16.59 -47.65
CA GLU A 90 -5.26 -17.37 -48.26
C GLU A 90 -5.93 -16.60 -49.40
N GLU A 91 -6.19 -15.31 -49.23
CA GLU A 91 -6.74 -14.44 -50.28
C GLU A 91 -5.80 -14.35 -51.49
N GLN A 92 -4.50 -14.15 -51.26
CA GLN A 92 -3.49 -14.12 -52.33
C GLN A 92 -3.45 -15.43 -53.11
N HIS A 93 -3.37 -16.56 -52.41
CA HIS A 93 -3.34 -17.88 -53.04
C HIS A 93 -4.62 -18.15 -53.86
N GLN A 94 -5.80 -17.75 -53.35
CA GLN A 94 -7.04 -17.87 -54.12
C GLN A 94 -7.07 -16.98 -55.35
N ALA A 95 -6.52 -15.77 -55.29
CA ALA A 95 -6.43 -14.87 -56.42
C ALA A 95 -5.50 -15.42 -57.51
N GLU A 96 -4.36 -16.01 -57.13
CA GLU A 96 -3.42 -16.66 -58.05
C GLU A 96 -4.03 -17.88 -58.76
N ILE A 97 -4.88 -18.66 -58.08
CA ILE A 97 -5.55 -19.82 -58.69
C ILE A 97 -6.66 -19.41 -59.67
N LYS A 98 -7.35 -18.28 -59.39
CA LYS A 98 -8.51 -17.81 -60.17
C LYS A 98 -8.13 -16.89 -61.34
N GLY A 99 -6.92 -16.32 -61.34
CA GLY A 99 -6.38 -15.44 -62.40
C GLY A 99 -5.66 -16.21 -63.50
#